data_AF-A0A559GI22-F1
#
_entry.id   AF-A0A559GI22-F1
#
_cell.length_a   1.000
_cell.length_b   1.000
_cell.length_c   1.000
_cell.angle_alpha   90.00
_cell.angle_beta   90.00
_cell.angle_gamma   90.00
#
_symmetry.space_group_name_H-M   'P 1'
#
loop_
_entity.id
_entity.type
_entity.pdbx_description
1 polymer ?
#
loop_
_entity_poly.entity_id
_entity_poly.type
_entity_poly.pdbx_seq_one_letter_code
_entity_poly.pdbx_strand_id
1 'polypeptide(L)'
;GANTIFELLAMAKLHLIVPLGREASRGDQIENAAYFVKKGYAEELQESDLTLESLEAKLSHLLSHKDQYQASMKASTELKSLADFYDLLRKDLS
;
A
#
# COMPACT_ATOMS: atom_id res chain seq x y z
N GLY A 1 5.77 -6.84 0.48
CA GLY A 1 7.04 -6.08 0.33
C GLY A 1 6.83 -4.89 -0.58
N ALA A 2 7.73 -3.89 -0.54
CA ALA A 2 7.57 -2.61 -1.23
C ALA A 2 7.25 -2.74 -2.73
N ASN A 3 8.02 -3.52 -3.50
CA ASN A 3 7.76 -3.69 -4.95
C ASN A 3 6.33 -4.18 -5.23
N THR A 4 5.90 -5.23 -4.53
CA THR A 4 4.58 -5.84 -4.72
C THR A 4 3.44 -4.86 -4.45
N ILE A 5 3.51 -4.07 -3.38
CA ILE A 5 2.42 -3.13 -3.05
C ILE A 5 2.35 -1.97 -4.07
N PHE A 6 3.50 -1.51 -4.59
CA PHE A 6 3.52 -0.51 -5.66
C PHE A 6 3.07 -1.07 -7.02
N GLU A 7 3.36 -2.34 -7.33
CA GLU A 7 2.80 -3.04 -8.49
C GLU A 7 1.28 -3.16 -8.40
N LEU A 8 0.75 -3.50 -7.22
CA LEU A 8 -0.70 -3.56 -6.98
C LEU A 8 -1.35 -2.18 -7.11
N LEU A 9 -0.70 -1.12 -6.60
CA LEU A 9 -1.11 0.27 -6.77
C LEU A 9 -1.17 0.65 -8.26
N ALA A 10 -0.13 0.31 -9.04
CA ALA A 10 -0.08 0.58 -10.48
C ALA A 10 -1.19 -0.11 -11.27
N MET A 11 -1.63 -1.28 -10.81
CA MET A 11 -2.76 -2.01 -11.39
C MET A 11 -4.12 -1.66 -10.77
N ALA A 12 -4.17 -0.74 -9.80
CA ALA A 12 -5.34 -0.44 -8.98
C ALA A 12 -6.05 -1.71 -8.43
N LYS A 13 -5.26 -2.69 -7.98
CA LYS A 13 -5.76 -3.95 -7.44
C LYS A 13 -5.99 -3.83 -5.94
N LEU A 14 -7.19 -4.17 -5.50
CA LEU A 14 -7.52 -4.27 -4.08
C LEU A 14 -6.62 -5.28 -3.39
N HIS A 15 -6.12 -4.92 -2.21
CA HIS A 15 -5.27 -5.78 -1.40
C HIS A 15 -5.38 -5.43 0.08
N LEU A 16 -5.10 -6.43 0.93
CA LEU A 16 -4.94 -6.31 2.36
C LEU A 16 -3.47 -6.56 2.69
N ILE A 17 -2.87 -5.68 3.49
CA ILE A 17 -1.46 -5.79 3.88
C ILE A 17 -1.39 -6.44 5.26
N VAL A 18 -0.68 -7.57 5.35
CA VAL A 18 -0.33 -8.20 6.63
C VAL A 18 1.18 -8.02 6.82
N PRO A 19 1.62 -6.95 7.52
CA PRO A 19 3.03 -6.73 7.75
C PRO A 19 3.57 -7.75 8.75
N LEU A 20 4.76 -8.29 8.48
CA LEU A 20 5.47 -9.13 9.45
C LEU A 20 5.83 -8.31 10.69
N GLY A 21 5.83 -8.96 11.85
CA GLY A 21 6.28 -8.37 13.10
C GLY A 21 7.70 -7.79 13.03
N ARG A 22 8.03 -6.88 13.95
CA ARG A 22 9.30 -6.12 13.96
C ARG A 22 10.56 -6.99 13.89
N GLU A 23 10.51 -8.21 14.43
CA GLU A 23 11.67 -9.11 14.47
C GLU A 23 11.91 -9.86 13.14
N ALA A 24 10.88 -10.01 12.31
CA ALA A 24 10.95 -10.68 11.01
C ALA A 24 10.85 -9.70 9.82
N SER A 25 10.41 -8.46 10.07
CA SER A 25 10.32 -7.41 9.08
C SER A 25 11.70 -6.87 8.69
N ARG A 26 11.85 -6.41 7.45
CA ARG A 26 13.00 -5.62 7.00
C ARG A 26 12.94 -4.16 7.49
N GLY A 27 12.24 -3.91 8.60
CA GLY A 27 11.92 -2.59 9.17
C GLY A 27 10.83 -1.85 8.40
N ASP A 28 10.87 -1.89 7.07
CA ASP A 28 10.06 -1.08 6.17
C ASP A 28 8.60 -1.54 5.98
N GLN A 29 8.26 -2.79 6.31
CA GLN A 29 6.91 -3.32 5.99
C GLN A 29 5.80 -2.61 6.76
N ILE A 30 6.04 -2.29 8.03
CA ILE A 30 5.05 -1.62 8.88
C ILE A 30 4.84 -0.19 8.39
N GLU A 31 5.93 0.50 8.06
CA GLU A 31 5.88 1.87 7.53
C GLU A 31 5.19 1.93 6.17
N ASN A 32 5.49 0.97 5.30
CA ASN A 32 4.84 0.82 4.01
C ASN A 32 3.34 0.52 4.15
N ALA A 33 2.94 -0.36 5.08
CA ALA A 33 1.54 -0.66 5.36
C ALA A 33 0.79 0.60 5.83
N ALA A 34 1.32 1.27 6.86
CA ALA A 34 0.75 2.49 7.41
C ALA A 34 0.65 3.61 6.35
N TYR A 35 1.67 3.73 5.49
CA TYR A 35 1.67 4.68 4.38
C TYR A 35 0.54 4.38 3.38
N PHE A 36 0.37 3.13 2.96
CA PHE A 36 -0.69 2.72 2.02
C PHE A 36 -2.09 2.90 2.61
N VAL A 37 -2.28 2.61 3.90
CA VAL A 37 -3.54 2.87 4.62
C VAL A 37 -3.82 4.37 4.68
N LYS A 38 -2.84 5.20 5.05
CA LYS A 38 -2.98 6.66 5.12
C LYS A 38 -3.36 7.28 3.77
N LYS A 39 -2.86 6.72 2.67
CA LYS A 39 -3.18 7.15 1.31
C LYS A 39 -4.53 6.62 0.80
N GLY A 40 -5.18 5.72 1.56
CA GLY A 40 -6.43 5.09 1.15
C GLY A 40 -6.24 4.11 -0.01
N TYR A 41 -5.09 3.43 -0.08
CA TYR A 41 -4.79 2.44 -1.13
C TYR A 41 -5.08 1.01 -0.68
N ALA A 42 -5.03 0.74 0.61
CA ALA A 42 -5.21 -0.59 1.18
C ALA A 42 -5.75 -0.55 2.61
N GLU A 43 -6.19 -1.70 3.08
CA GLU A 43 -6.34 -2.00 4.51
C GLU A 43 -5.08 -2.68 5.04
N GLU A 44 -4.88 -2.62 6.36
CA GLU A 44 -3.90 -3.44 7.06
C GLU A 44 -4.55 -4.36 8.10
N LEU A 45 -3.90 -5.51 8.34
CA LEU A 45 -4.19 -6.42 9.43
C LEU A 45 -2.87 -6.86 10.06
N GLN A 46 -2.62 -6.50 11.31
CA GLN A 46 -1.38 -6.86 12.00
C GLN A 46 -1.27 -8.38 12.13
N GLU A 47 -0.07 -8.93 11.97
CA GLU A 47 0.17 -10.38 12.07
C GLU A 47 -0.28 -10.94 13.43
N SER A 48 -0.14 -10.17 14.51
CA SER A 48 -0.61 -10.54 15.86
C SER A 48 -2.12 -10.72 15.95
N ASP A 49 -2.86 -10.03 15.09
CA ASP A 49 -4.33 -9.97 15.11
C ASP A 49 -4.92 -10.85 14.00
N LEU A 50 -4.09 -11.57 13.25
CA LEU A 50 -4.50 -12.39 12.12
C LEU A 50 -5.23 -13.65 12.60
N THR A 51 -6.56 -13.61 12.53
CA THR A 51 -7.45 -14.74 12.70
C THR A 51 -8.35 -14.84 11.47
N LEU A 52 -9.05 -15.95 11.30
CA LEU A 52 -10.02 -16.09 10.21
C LEU A 52 -11.10 -14.99 10.29
N GLU A 53 -11.61 -14.74 11.49
CA GLU A 53 -12.66 -13.75 11.75
C GLU A 53 -12.19 -12.32 11.44
N SER A 54 -10.98 -11.94 11.88
CA SER A 54 -10.44 -10.60 11.62
C SER A 54 -10.11 -10.41 10.14
N LEU A 55 -9.62 -11.45 9.46
CA LEU A 55 -9.39 -11.47 8.03
C LEU A 55 -10.68 -11.28 7.24
N GLU A 56 -11.74 -12.04 7.56
CA GLU A 56 -13.05 -11.92 6.92
C GLU A 56 -13.67 -10.53 7.11
N ALA A 57 -13.56 -9.98 8.32
CA ALA A 57 -14.04 -8.63 8.62
C ALA A 57 -13.30 -7.57 7.79
N LYS A 58 -11.96 -7.66 7.71
CA LYS A 58 -11.14 -6.72 6.92
C LYS A 58 -11.37 -6.85 5.42
N LEU A 59 -11.50 -8.06 4.90
CA LEU A 59 -11.84 -8.29 3.49
C LEU A 59 -13.24 -7.75 3.15
N SER A 60 -14.22 -7.99 4.02
CA SER A 60 -15.58 -7.46 3.84
C SER A 60 -15.59 -5.92 3.81
N HIS A 61 -14.84 -5.29 4.73
CA HIS A 61 -14.65 -3.84 4.72
C HIS A 61 -14.00 -3.35 3.42
N LEU A 62 -12.89 -3.95 3.01
CA LEU A 62 -12.16 -3.61 1.79
C LEU A 62 -13.05 -3.72 0.54
N LEU A 63 -13.83 -4.80 0.42
CA LEU A 63 -14.72 -5.04 -0.71
C LEU A 63 -15.92 -4.09 -0.73
N SER A 64 -16.49 -3.77 0.44
CA SER A 64 -17.62 -2.81 0.55
C SER A 64 -17.23 -1.38 0.17
N HIS A 65 -15.95 -1.01 0.33
CA HIS A 65 -15.42 0.31 -0.04
C HIS A 65 -14.53 0.26 -1.30
N LYS A 66 -14.66 -0.79 -2.13
CA LYS A 66 -13.79 -1.03 -3.30
C LYS A 66 -13.62 0.19 -4.20
N ASP A 67 -14.70 0.93 -4.45
CA ASP A 67 -14.71 2.03 -5.41
C ASP A 67 -13.90 3.22 -4.87
N GLN A 68 -13.91 3.42 -3.55
CA GLN A 68 -13.09 4.42 -2.86
C GLN A 68 -11.60 4.08 -2.98
N TYR A 69 -11.19 2.85 -2.64
CA TYR A 69 -9.77 2.47 -2.76
C TYR A 69 -9.30 2.52 -4.22
N GLN A 70 -10.11 2.04 -5.16
CA GLN A 70 -9.75 2.09 -6.58
C GLN A 70 -9.67 3.53 -7.12
N ALA A 71 -10.54 4.42 -6.67
CA ALA A 71 -10.45 5.84 -7.01
C ALA A 71 -9.15 6.46 -6.47
N SER A 72 -8.82 6.22 -5.21
CA SER A 72 -7.56 6.68 -4.60
C SER A 72 -6.33 6.13 -5.34
N MET A 73 -6.31 4.83 -5.65
CA MET A 73 -5.20 4.20 -6.38
C MET A 73 -5.03 4.80 -7.78
N LYS A 74 -6.12 5.00 -8.53
CA LYS A 74 -6.08 5.59 -9.88
C LYS A 74 -5.67 7.06 -9.88
N ALA A 75 -5.94 7.78 -8.80
CA ALA A 75 -5.54 9.18 -8.62
C ALA A 75 -4.09 9.35 -8.10
N SER A 76 -3.37 8.25 -7.85
CA SER A 76 -2.03 8.28 -7.30
C SER A 76 -1.02 8.96 -8.24
N THR A 77 -0.22 9.87 -7.68
CA THR A 77 0.94 10.49 -8.35
C THR A 77 2.28 9.92 -7.85
N GLU A 78 2.22 8.84 -7.05
CA GLU A 78 3.40 8.20 -6.46
C GLU A 78 4.19 7.38 -7.50
N LEU A 79 3.51 6.94 -8.55
CA LEU A 79 4.12 6.20 -9.66
C LEU A 79 4.77 7.19 -10.62
N LYS A 80 6.09 7.39 -10.46
CA LYS A 80 6.90 8.22 -11.34
C LYS A 80 7.53 7.35 -12.42
N SER A 81 7.52 7.82 -13.66
CA SER A 81 8.35 7.21 -14.69
C SER A 81 9.84 7.45 -14.40
N LEU A 82 10.71 6.68 -15.04
CA LEU A 82 12.16 6.90 -14.92
C LEU A 82 12.55 8.32 -15.37
N ALA A 83 11.89 8.84 -16.41
CA ALA A 83 12.10 10.21 -16.88
C ALA A 83 11.69 11.24 -15.81
N ASP A 84 10.49 11.10 -15.22
CA ASP A 84 10.01 12.00 -14.16
C ASP A 84 10.95 12.00 -12.95
N PHE A 85 11.51 10.84 -12.61
CA PHE A 85 12.47 10.70 -11.52
C PHE A 85 13.78 11.45 -11.81
N TYR A 86 14.35 11.31 -13.01
CA TYR A 86 15.55 12.06 -13.39
C TYR A 86 15.31 13.56 -13.46
N ASP A 87 14.14 14.00 -13.93
CA ASP A 87 13.79 15.41 -13.97
C ASP A 87 13.65 16.01 -12.56
N LEU A 88 13.14 15.23 -11.60
CA LEU A 88 13.04 15.65 -10.20
C LEU A 88 14.42 15.76 -9.55
N LEU A 89 15.29 14.76 -9.74
CA LEU A 89 16.67 14.80 -9.25
C LEU A 89 17.46 15.98 -9.83
N ARG A 90 17.29 16.29 -11.12
CA ARG A 90 17.97 17.42 -11.75
C ARG A 90 17.53 18.77 -11.17
N LYS A 91 16.25 18.91 -10.80
CA LYS A 91 15.72 20.12 -10.15
C LYS A 91 16.25 20.29 -8.73
N ASP A 92 16.44 19.20 -7.99
CA ASP A 92 16.94 19.27 -6.61
C ASP A 92 18.45 19.56 -6.55
N LEU A 93 19.20 19.30 -7.63
CA LEU A 93 20.64 19.54 -7.74
C LEU A 93 21.01 20.93 -8.29
N SER A 94 20.04 21.71 -8.78
CA SER A 94 20.21 23.06 -9.32
C SER A 94 19.82 24.13 -8.32
#